data_AF-A0A8C8BMR0-F1
#
_entry.id   AF-A0A8C8BMR0-F1
#
_cell.length_a   1.000
_cell.length_b   1.000
_cell.length_c   1.000
_cell.angle_alpha   90.00
_cell.angle_beta   90.00
_cell.angle_gamma   90.00
#
_symmetry.space_group_name_H-M   'P 1'
#
loop_
_entity.id
_entity.type
_entity.pdbx_description
1 polymer ?
#
loop_
_entity_poly.entity_id
_entity_poly.type
_entity_poly.pdbx_seq_one_letter_code
_entity_poly.pdbx_strand_id
1 'polypeptide(L)'
;MEEKKKEKKPEEQLTEPESAFPEALLEFQIETKEAAIARALFDLKQVEKKNKEYRERNDRLKEEQQAHIRRILRQIKEEEKEQDEKEVVTRDEVEESLKAKWQYVKDQEELLKDLHSQIEETGQRLSEKQSERDYWLEYKNVGSEAQANRIMNLEKDIKELKDDLHSTAEYYKNALETVKDENDRLLEGHMKLIKEQACENAVRYLDKKSCREVEENEWLKEEIKRYQKEISDLKASIQLLEEENIALVTEQIDVRLRNLKPHRHLLLTQAAGWQDEFPKDEMNEAENRENAAKTDGDESLRSATVPCQKNKAFAKIQSETENEKPEDSDEELWGKSFTPTLDSLLYEDKKVSQDYLKLVPLETNLMCVVGRAMPIHKEPEEMAGRSHTEDGIAGKSDRHITAQMIQALSKDKLAN
;
A
#
# COMPACT_ATOMS: atom_id res chain seq x y z
N MET A 1 133.38 57.77 -38.85
CA MET A 1 134.33 58.39 -39.81
C MET A 1 135.72 58.32 -39.21
N GLU A 2 136.74 58.45 -40.05
CA GLU A 2 138.15 58.43 -39.67
C GLU A 2 138.58 59.61 -38.78
N GLU A 3 139.88 59.58 -38.44
CA GLU A 3 140.78 60.71 -38.12
C GLU A 3 141.01 61.04 -36.65
N LYS A 4 142.24 61.35 -36.20
CA LYS A 4 143.62 60.92 -36.58
C LYS A 4 144.59 61.66 -35.62
N LYS A 5 145.76 61.07 -35.32
CA LYS A 5 146.99 61.74 -34.82
C LYS A 5 146.89 62.34 -33.39
N LYS A 6 147.95 62.51 -32.60
CA LYS A 6 149.37 62.05 -32.58
C LYS A 6 149.81 62.21 -31.10
N GLU A 7 150.34 61.21 -30.42
CA GLU A 7 151.72 60.69 -30.53
C GLU A 7 152.81 61.72 -30.15
N LYS A 8 153.46 61.51 -28.99
CA LYS A 8 154.83 61.95 -28.67
C LYS A 8 155.41 61.18 -27.47
N LYS A 9 156.30 60.23 -27.77
CA LYS A 9 157.46 59.77 -26.94
C LYS A 9 158.54 60.89 -26.93
N PRO A 10 159.61 60.89 -26.09
CA PRO A 10 160.43 59.77 -25.56
C PRO A 10 160.55 59.74 -24.01
N GLU A 11 160.95 58.68 -23.29
CA GLU A 11 161.99 57.63 -23.47
C GLU A 11 163.41 58.09 -23.10
N GLU A 12 163.91 57.73 -21.89
CA GLU A 12 165.24 57.10 -21.73
C GLU A 12 165.59 56.62 -20.29
N GLN A 13 166.49 55.61 -20.24
CA GLN A 13 167.43 55.23 -19.15
C GLN A 13 166.95 54.44 -17.89
N LEU A 14 166.72 53.14 -18.12
CA LEU A 14 167.44 51.99 -17.49
C LEU A 14 168.21 52.21 -16.16
N THR A 15 167.79 51.55 -15.07
CA THR A 15 168.63 50.55 -14.35
C THR A 15 167.82 49.62 -13.43
N GLU A 16 168.35 48.41 -13.23
CA GLU A 16 167.82 47.20 -12.56
C GLU A 16 168.09 47.16 -11.02
N PRO A 17 167.70 46.12 -10.22
CA PRO A 17 166.45 45.34 -10.23
C PRO A 17 165.96 44.85 -8.82
N GLU A 18 165.75 45.68 -7.79
CA GLU A 18 165.35 45.18 -6.44
C GLU A 18 163.99 45.65 -5.88
N SER A 19 163.34 46.68 -6.46
CA SER A 19 162.03 47.18 -5.96
C SER A 19 160.81 46.54 -6.60
N ALA A 20 160.93 45.94 -7.79
CA ALA A 20 159.79 45.42 -8.56
C ALA A 20 159.02 44.30 -7.84
N PHE A 21 159.68 43.50 -7.01
CA PHE A 21 159.02 42.46 -6.22
C PHE A 21 158.20 43.00 -5.03
N PRO A 22 158.75 43.84 -4.12
CA PRO A 22 157.93 44.42 -3.04
C PRO A 22 156.83 45.36 -3.55
N GLU A 23 157.02 46.05 -4.67
CA GLU A 23 156.01 46.94 -5.27
C GLU A 23 154.85 46.14 -5.90
N ALA A 24 155.14 45.11 -6.71
CA ALA A 24 154.11 44.21 -7.23
C ALA A 24 153.42 43.38 -6.13
N LEU A 25 154.12 43.07 -5.03
CA LEU A 25 153.52 42.44 -3.85
C LEU A 25 152.55 43.40 -3.13
N LEU A 26 152.86 44.69 -3.07
CA LEU A 26 151.97 45.73 -2.55
C LEU A 26 150.75 45.95 -3.47
N GLU A 27 150.93 46.03 -4.79
CA GLU A 27 149.81 46.11 -5.74
C GLU A 27 148.90 44.88 -5.64
N PHE A 28 149.45 43.66 -5.62
CA PHE A 28 148.66 42.44 -5.41
C PHE A 28 147.92 42.44 -4.06
N GLN A 29 148.54 42.96 -3.00
CA GLN A 29 147.86 43.13 -1.72
C GLN A 29 146.75 44.18 -1.80
N ILE A 30 146.97 45.31 -2.47
CA ILE A 30 145.96 46.36 -2.68
C ILE A 30 144.81 45.80 -3.51
N GLU A 31 145.06 45.18 -4.66
CA GLU A 31 144.02 44.56 -5.51
C GLU A 31 143.25 43.47 -4.73
N THR A 32 143.93 42.66 -3.92
CA THR A 32 143.27 41.67 -3.04
C THR A 32 142.37 42.37 -1.99
N LYS A 33 142.79 43.51 -1.44
CA LYS A 33 142.00 44.30 -0.48
C LYS A 33 140.85 45.04 -1.16
N GLU A 34 141.04 45.58 -2.36
CA GLU A 34 140.01 46.23 -3.16
C GLU A 34 138.98 45.22 -3.65
N ALA A 35 139.38 44.03 -4.09
CA ALA A 35 138.48 42.93 -4.40
C ALA A 35 137.69 42.47 -3.15
N ALA A 36 138.32 42.46 -1.97
CA ALA A 36 137.64 42.18 -0.70
C ALA A 36 136.66 43.30 -0.30
N ILE A 37 137.00 44.57 -0.52
CA ILE A 37 136.12 45.73 -0.30
C ILE A 37 134.95 45.72 -1.29
N ALA A 38 135.19 45.45 -2.57
CA ALA A 38 134.16 45.33 -3.59
C ALA A 38 133.18 44.19 -3.29
N ARG A 39 133.69 43.05 -2.81
CA ARG A 39 132.87 41.93 -2.31
C ARG A 39 132.05 42.34 -1.09
N ALA A 40 132.66 42.98 -0.10
CA ALA A 40 131.96 43.48 1.09
C ALA A 40 130.89 44.54 0.76
N LEU A 41 131.14 45.44 -0.20
CA LEU A 41 130.17 46.43 -0.68
C LEU A 41 129.02 45.80 -1.48
N PHE A 42 129.29 44.73 -2.23
CA PHE A 42 128.26 43.94 -2.90
C PHE A 42 127.38 43.20 -1.88
N ASP A 43 127.99 42.56 -0.89
CA ASP A 43 127.30 41.87 0.20
C ASP A 43 126.47 42.87 1.04
N LEU A 44 127.02 44.04 1.35
CA LEU A 44 126.31 45.12 2.05
C LEU A 44 125.08 45.58 1.26
N LYS A 45 125.21 45.84 -0.06
CA LYS A 45 124.06 46.18 -0.92
C LYS A 45 123.02 45.05 -0.97
N GLN A 46 123.45 43.78 -0.95
CA GLN A 46 122.54 42.64 -0.92
C GLN A 46 121.79 42.56 0.42
N VAL A 47 122.46 42.80 1.54
CA VAL A 47 121.86 42.87 2.89
C VAL A 47 120.91 44.06 3.01
N GLU A 48 121.26 45.24 2.49
CA GLU A 48 120.37 46.39 2.44
C GLU A 48 119.08 46.11 1.65
N LYS A 49 119.20 45.44 0.49
CA LYS A 49 118.06 45.01 -0.32
C LYS A 49 117.16 44.05 0.45
N LYS A 50 117.73 42.99 1.04
CA LYS A 50 117.00 42.05 1.92
C LYS A 50 116.34 42.77 3.10
N ASN A 51 117.00 43.74 3.73
CA ASN A 51 116.47 44.49 4.86
C ASN A 51 115.33 45.47 4.45
N LYS A 52 115.30 45.95 3.20
CA LYS A 52 114.13 46.64 2.64
C LYS A 52 112.97 45.66 2.42
N GLU A 53 113.23 44.53 1.76
CA GLU A 53 112.25 43.46 1.50
C GLU A 53 111.63 42.92 2.81
N TYR A 54 112.41 42.76 3.88
CA TYR A 54 111.92 42.35 5.19
C TYR A 54 111.05 43.42 5.86
N ARG A 55 111.40 44.72 5.74
CA ARG A 55 110.57 45.80 6.28
C ARG A 55 109.20 45.85 5.59
N GLU A 56 109.18 45.87 4.27
CA GLU A 56 107.93 45.81 3.52
C GLU A 56 107.10 44.55 3.83
N ARG A 57 107.74 43.39 3.99
CA ARG A 57 107.03 42.16 4.38
C ARG A 57 106.44 42.27 5.79
N ASN A 58 107.15 42.87 6.72
CA ASN A 58 106.68 43.10 8.09
C ASN A 58 105.51 44.09 8.13
N ASP A 59 105.56 45.15 7.31
CA ASP A 59 104.50 46.14 7.25
C ASP A 59 103.24 45.58 6.57
N ARG A 60 103.38 44.82 5.47
CA ARG A 60 102.27 44.01 4.88
C ARG A 60 101.65 43.06 5.90
N LEU A 61 102.47 42.33 6.67
CA LEU A 61 102.00 41.40 7.71
C LEU A 61 101.22 42.12 8.83
N LYS A 62 101.68 43.31 9.25
CA LYS A 62 100.94 44.14 10.23
C LYS A 62 99.61 44.61 9.65
N GLU A 63 99.55 45.04 8.39
CA GLU A 63 98.31 45.45 7.73
C GLU A 63 97.32 44.29 7.62
N GLU A 64 97.78 43.09 7.26
CA GLU A 64 96.99 41.85 7.25
C GLU A 64 96.45 41.50 8.64
N GLN A 65 97.30 41.50 9.67
CA GLN A 65 96.91 41.27 11.06
C GLN A 65 95.88 42.31 11.53
N GLN A 66 96.11 43.59 11.26
CA GLN A 66 95.20 44.66 11.64
C GLN A 66 93.87 44.59 10.87
N ALA A 67 93.88 44.15 9.60
CA ALA A 67 92.67 43.87 8.83
C ALA A 67 91.89 42.67 9.38
N HIS A 68 92.58 41.62 9.83
CA HIS A 68 91.96 40.46 10.47
C HIS A 68 91.31 40.83 11.81
N ILE A 69 92.02 41.58 12.67
CA ILE A 69 91.48 42.13 13.92
C ILE A 69 90.23 42.99 13.64
N ARG A 70 90.27 43.88 12.64
CA ARG A 70 89.12 44.69 12.23
C ARG A 70 87.94 43.86 11.70
N ARG A 71 88.18 42.68 11.13
CA ARG A 71 87.13 41.75 10.68
C ARG A 71 86.47 41.06 11.89
N ILE A 72 87.26 40.50 12.80
CA ILE A 72 86.77 39.85 14.02
C ILE A 72 85.96 40.83 14.86
N LEU A 73 86.47 42.04 15.09
CA LEU A 73 85.76 43.10 15.82
C LEU A 73 84.46 43.56 15.14
N ARG A 74 84.27 43.29 13.84
CA ARG A 74 83.01 43.54 13.14
C ARG A 74 82.04 42.39 13.36
N GLN A 75 82.50 41.15 13.21
CA GLN A 75 81.69 39.95 13.43
C GLN A 75 81.15 39.91 14.86
N ILE A 76 82.00 40.15 15.86
CA ILE A 76 81.57 40.23 17.28
C ILE A 76 80.45 41.27 17.47
N LYS A 77 80.56 42.46 16.85
CA LYS A 77 79.53 43.51 16.94
C LYS A 77 78.25 43.21 16.17
N GLU A 78 78.32 42.36 15.17
CA GLU A 78 77.19 41.92 14.35
C GLU A 78 76.45 40.80 15.10
N GLU A 79 77.18 39.84 15.67
CA GLU A 79 76.67 38.80 16.58
C GLU A 79 76.10 39.39 17.89
N GLU A 80 76.71 40.44 18.45
CA GLU A 80 76.22 41.19 19.63
C GLU A 80 74.88 41.87 19.32
N LYS A 81 74.78 42.56 18.17
CA LYS A 81 73.51 43.12 17.70
C LYS A 81 72.46 42.06 17.41
N GLU A 82 72.82 40.95 16.77
CA GLU A 82 71.90 39.83 16.57
C GLU A 82 71.47 39.17 17.89
N GLN A 83 72.20 39.36 18.99
CA GLN A 83 71.81 38.91 20.34
C GLN A 83 70.91 39.94 21.03
N ASP A 84 71.20 41.24 20.88
CA ASP A 84 70.34 42.34 21.37
C ASP A 84 68.99 42.43 20.60
N GLU A 85 68.98 42.11 19.30
CA GLU A 85 67.79 42.05 18.45
C GLU A 85 66.97 40.76 18.62
N LYS A 86 67.54 39.71 19.23
CA LYS A 86 66.77 38.53 19.64
C LYS A 86 65.91 38.91 20.84
N GLU A 87 64.66 39.25 20.54
CA GLU A 87 63.59 39.50 21.50
C GLU A 87 63.66 38.52 22.67
N VAL A 88 64.02 39.05 23.85
CA VAL A 88 64.24 38.26 25.06
C VAL A 88 62.89 37.81 25.58
N VAL A 89 62.38 36.70 25.03
CA VAL A 89 61.12 36.08 25.43
C VAL A 89 61.14 35.92 26.94
N THR A 90 60.30 36.70 27.62
CA THR A 90 60.35 36.72 29.08
C THR A 90 59.83 35.39 29.61
N ARG A 91 60.30 35.01 30.81
CA ARG A 91 59.80 33.80 31.48
C ARG A 91 58.28 33.84 31.62
N ASP A 92 57.73 35.03 31.85
CA ASP A 92 56.30 35.24 32.06
C ASP A 92 55.50 35.01 30.76
N GLU A 93 55.98 35.46 29.59
CA GLU A 93 55.39 35.13 28.28
C GLU A 93 55.38 33.61 28.01
N VAL A 94 56.47 32.91 28.36
CA VAL A 94 56.52 31.44 28.23
C VAL A 94 55.48 30.79 29.14
N GLU A 95 55.40 31.22 30.40
CA GLU A 95 54.42 30.71 31.36
C GLU A 95 52.97 31.03 30.93
N GLU A 96 52.69 32.21 30.39
CA GLU A 96 51.38 32.57 29.82
C GLU A 96 51.04 31.71 28.60
N SER A 97 51.99 31.49 27.68
CA SER A 97 51.78 30.62 26.53
C SER A 97 51.51 29.15 26.94
N LEU A 98 52.14 28.68 28.02
CA LEU A 98 51.89 27.36 28.59
C LEU A 98 50.51 27.30 29.28
N LYS A 99 50.12 28.32 30.04
CA LYS A 99 48.79 28.43 30.65
C LYS A 99 47.69 28.44 29.59
N ALA A 100 47.87 29.20 28.51
CA ALA A 100 46.94 29.26 27.39
C ALA A 100 46.82 27.90 26.66
N LYS A 101 47.95 27.21 26.39
CA LYS A 101 47.95 25.85 25.81
C LYS A 101 47.29 24.83 26.74
N TRP A 102 47.54 24.91 28.05
CA TRP A 102 46.95 24.01 29.04
C TRP A 102 45.44 24.20 29.16
N GLN A 103 44.98 25.46 29.19
CA GLN A 103 43.55 25.77 29.17
C GLN A 103 42.89 25.27 27.87
N TYR A 104 43.50 25.52 26.72
CA TYR A 104 43.02 24.99 25.44
C TYR A 104 42.88 23.45 25.44
N VAL A 105 43.89 22.72 25.95
CA VAL A 105 43.79 21.25 26.08
C VAL A 105 42.65 20.85 27.00
N LYS A 106 42.47 21.54 28.13
CA LYS A 106 41.38 21.27 29.07
C LYS A 106 40.00 21.53 28.44
N ASP A 107 39.83 22.62 27.70
CA ASP A 107 38.59 22.96 26.99
C ASP A 107 38.28 21.91 25.90
N GLN A 108 39.31 21.40 25.20
CA GLN A 108 39.16 20.30 24.24
C GLN A 108 38.79 18.97 24.93
N GLU A 109 39.37 18.66 26.09
CA GLU A 109 39.00 17.47 26.88
C GLU A 109 37.56 17.53 27.40
N GLU A 110 37.07 18.71 27.77
CA GLU A 110 35.68 18.93 28.19
C GLU A 110 34.73 18.76 27.02
N LEU A 111 35.01 19.41 25.88
CA LEU A 111 34.27 19.22 24.63
C LEU A 111 34.23 17.74 24.17
N LEU A 112 35.34 17.00 24.31
CA LEU A 112 35.37 15.58 24.00
C LEU A 112 34.49 14.76 24.95
N LYS A 113 34.41 15.09 26.24
CA LYS A 113 33.51 14.41 27.20
C LYS A 113 32.04 14.67 26.86
N ASP A 114 31.70 15.90 26.51
CA ASP A 114 30.34 16.27 26.09
C ASP A 114 29.94 15.54 24.81
N LEU A 115 30.83 15.46 23.81
CA LEU A 115 30.59 14.71 22.57
C LEU A 115 30.44 13.21 22.82
N HIS A 116 31.26 12.60 23.68
CA HIS A 116 31.09 11.18 24.06
C HIS A 116 29.75 10.95 24.76
N SER A 117 29.33 11.85 25.66
CA SER A 117 28.04 11.75 26.36
C SER A 117 26.88 11.83 25.38
N GLN A 118 26.92 12.76 24.41
CA GLN A 118 25.91 12.85 23.34
C GLN A 118 25.90 11.60 22.44
N ILE A 119 27.05 11.02 22.13
CA ILE A 119 27.16 9.76 21.36
C ILE A 119 26.54 8.59 22.14
N GLU A 120 26.75 8.51 23.45
CA GLU A 120 26.16 7.47 24.31
C GLU A 120 24.64 7.63 24.43
N GLU A 121 24.15 8.84 24.71
CA GLU A 121 22.71 9.14 24.76
C GLU A 121 21.98 8.89 23.42
N THR A 122 22.63 9.17 22.29
CA THR A 122 22.06 8.90 20.97
C THR A 122 22.13 7.42 20.62
N GLY A 123 23.20 6.72 21.02
CA GLY A 123 23.32 5.27 20.92
C GLY A 123 22.26 4.52 21.72
N GLN A 124 21.97 4.95 22.94
CA GLN A 124 20.90 4.39 23.77
C GLN A 124 19.52 4.60 23.13
N ARG A 125 19.18 5.82 22.72
CA ARG A 125 17.94 6.13 21.99
C ARG A 125 17.81 5.34 20.68
N LEU A 126 18.91 5.11 19.97
CA LEU A 126 18.94 4.28 18.77
C LEU A 126 18.66 2.80 19.10
N SER A 127 19.22 2.28 20.19
CA SER A 127 18.98 0.92 20.67
C SER A 127 17.51 0.70 21.06
N GLU A 128 16.91 1.65 21.77
CA GLU A 128 15.48 1.64 22.10
C GLU A 128 14.62 1.60 20.83
N LYS A 129 14.86 2.50 19.88
CA LYS A 129 14.13 2.54 18.59
C LYS A 129 14.35 1.30 17.73
N GLN A 130 15.52 0.67 17.83
CA GLN A 130 15.81 -0.61 17.20
C GLN A 130 14.98 -1.74 17.84
N SER A 131 14.90 -1.81 19.17
CA SER A 131 14.05 -2.79 19.86
C SER A 131 12.56 -2.61 19.55
N GLU A 132 12.09 -1.37 19.45
CA GLU A 132 10.72 -1.05 19.04
C GLU A 132 10.43 -1.51 17.60
N ARG A 133 11.34 -1.23 16.66
CA ARG A 133 11.25 -1.71 15.27
C ARG A 133 11.17 -3.23 15.21
N ASP A 134 12.02 -3.92 15.99
CA ASP A 134 12.11 -5.38 15.97
C ASP A 134 10.85 -6.03 16.57
N TYR A 135 10.28 -5.44 17.63
CA TYR A 135 8.95 -5.78 18.16
C TYR A 135 7.83 -5.60 17.11
N TRP A 136 7.80 -4.46 16.40
CA TRP A 136 6.78 -4.23 15.37
C TRP A 136 6.94 -5.18 14.17
N LEU A 137 8.16 -5.62 13.87
CA LEU A 137 8.45 -6.59 12.82
C LEU A 137 8.00 -8.01 13.23
N GLU A 138 8.25 -8.41 14.48
CA GLU A 138 7.71 -9.67 15.04
C GLU A 138 6.17 -9.65 15.06
N TYR A 139 5.56 -8.54 15.51
CA TYR A 139 4.12 -8.37 15.48
C TYR A 139 3.56 -8.46 14.06
N LYS A 140 4.19 -7.79 13.08
CA LYS A 140 3.76 -7.83 11.67
C LYS A 140 3.82 -9.24 11.09
N ASN A 141 4.87 -10.00 11.41
CA ASN A 141 5.09 -11.31 10.81
C ASN A 141 4.28 -12.41 11.51
N VAL A 142 4.22 -12.42 12.84
CA VAL A 142 3.62 -13.51 13.63
C VAL A 142 2.31 -13.07 14.30
N GLY A 143 2.32 -11.91 14.96
CA GLY A 143 1.13 -11.39 15.67
C GLY A 143 -0.06 -11.12 14.74
N SER A 144 0.20 -10.54 13.57
CA SER A 144 -0.80 -10.24 12.55
C SER A 144 -1.39 -11.52 11.94
N GLU A 145 -0.58 -12.56 11.73
CA GLU A 145 -1.06 -13.86 11.22
C GLU A 145 -1.92 -14.56 12.27
N ALA A 146 -1.48 -14.59 13.53
CA ALA A 146 -2.27 -15.14 14.64
C ALA A 146 -3.61 -14.42 14.83
N GLN A 147 -3.64 -13.09 14.67
CA GLN A 147 -4.88 -12.31 14.71
C GLN A 147 -5.76 -12.56 13.49
N ALA A 148 -5.19 -12.61 12.27
CA ALA A 148 -5.94 -12.92 11.06
C ALA A 148 -6.61 -14.31 11.14
N ASN A 149 -5.88 -15.32 11.62
CA ASN A 149 -6.42 -16.66 11.86
C ASN A 149 -7.53 -16.65 12.93
N ARG A 150 -7.40 -15.84 13.99
CA ARG A 150 -8.46 -15.67 15.00
C ARG A 150 -9.71 -14.99 14.43
N ILE A 151 -9.53 -13.97 13.59
CA ILE A 151 -10.64 -13.28 12.91
C ILE A 151 -11.36 -14.25 11.98
N MET A 152 -10.61 -14.97 11.12
CA MET A 152 -11.16 -15.97 10.20
C MET A 152 -11.96 -17.07 10.92
N ASN A 153 -11.49 -17.54 12.07
CA ASN A 153 -12.24 -18.50 12.88
C ASN A 153 -13.54 -17.90 13.43
N LEU A 154 -13.51 -16.67 13.96
CA LEU A 154 -14.71 -15.98 14.45
C LEU A 154 -15.71 -15.68 13.32
N GLU A 155 -15.24 -15.34 12.13
CA GLU A 155 -16.09 -15.15 10.94
C GLU A 155 -16.75 -16.46 10.51
N LYS A 156 -16.03 -17.59 10.59
CA LYS A 156 -16.61 -18.92 10.37
C LYS A 156 -17.67 -19.24 11.41
N ASP A 157 -17.38 -19.03 12.70
CA ASP A 157 -18.33 -19.30 13.79
C ASP A 157 -19.60 -18.43 13.65
N ILE A 158 -19.45 -17.15 13.30
CA ILE A 158 -20.59 -16.24 13.01
C ILE A 158 -21.42 -16.76 11.84
N LYS A 159 -20.79 -17.28 10.78
CA LYS A 159 -21.50 -17.86 9.64
C LYS A 159 -22.25 -19.14 10.04
N GLU A 160 -21.60 -20.04 10.76
CA GLU A 160 -22.17 -21.30 11.24
C GLU A 160 -23.40 -21.03 12.13
N LEU A 161 -23.29 -20.12 13.10
CA LEU A 161 -24.42 -19.67 13.93
C LEU A 161 -25.57 -19.04 13.12
N LYS A 162 -25.26 -18.34 12.01
CA LYS A 162 -26.28 -17.75 11.14
C LYS A 162 -27.00 -18.82 10.31
N ASP A 163 -26.26 -19.80 9.79
CA ASP A 163 -26.82 -20.90 9.00
C ASP A 163 -27.66 -21.84 9.91
N ASP A 164 -27.25 -22.07 11.15
CA ASP A 164 -28.02 -22.77 12.19
C ASP A 164 -29.30 -22.01 12.59
N LEU A 165 -29.21 -20.69 12.79
CA LEU A 165 -30.37 -19.86 13.12
C LEU A 165 -31.38 -19.82 11.96
N HIS A 166 -30.92 -19.80 10.71
CA HIS A 166 -31.80 -19.91 9.55
C HIS A 166 -32.45 -21.30 9.46
N SER A 167 -31.67 -22.37 9.65
CA SER A 167 -32.16 -23.76 9.61
C SER A 167 -33.19 -24.04 10.70
N THR A 168 -32.97 -23.53 11.92
CA THR A 168 -33.93 -23.65 13.03
C THR A 168 -35.17 -22.78 12.80
N ALA A 169 -35.04 -21.57 12.24
CA ALA A 169 -36.20 -20.75 11.88
C ALA A 169 -37.10 -21.42 10.83
N GLU A 170 -36.51 -22.00 9.77
CA GLU A 170 -37.27 -22.76 8.76
C GLU A 170 -37.88 -24.04 9.34
N TYR A 171 -37.19 -24.74 10.26
CA TYR A 171 -37.78 -25.86 11.01
C TYR A 171 -39.03 -25.43 11.80
N TYR A 172 -38.96 -24.36 12.59
CA TYR A 172 -40.10 -23.88 13.37
C TYR A 172 -41.24 -23.36 12.48
N LYS A 173 -40.93 -22.73 11.35
CA LYS A 173 -41.92 -22.29 10.35
C LYS A 173 -42.64 -23.48 9.72
N ASN A 174 -41.93 -24.53 9.32
CA ASN A 174 -42.53 -25.76 8.79
C ASN A 174 -43.33 -26.53 9.85
N ALA A 175 -42.84 -26.57 11.10
CA ALA A 175 -43.58 -27.16 12.22
C ALA A 175 -44.87 -26.37 12.52
N LEU A 176 -44.82 -25.05 12.48
CA LEU A 176 -46.01 -24.20 12.63
C LEU A 176 -47.01 -24.43 11.50
N GLU A 177 -46.56 -24.53 10.25
CA GLU A 177 -47.45 -24.77 9.12
C GLU A 177 -48.13 -26.14 9.20
N THR A 178 -47.38 -27.21 9.51
CA THR A 178 -47.99 -28.55 9.69
C THR A 178 -49.00 -28.60 10.85
N VAL A 179 -48.82 -27.81 11.91
CA VAL A 179 -49.81 -27.67 13.00
C VAL A 179 -51.03 -26.87 12.57
N LYS A 180 -50.88 -25.84 11.72
CA LYS A 180 -52.04 -25.14 11.12
C LYS A 180 -52.82 -26.06 10.19
N ASP A 181 -52.15 -26.77 9.27
CA ASP A 181 -52.78 -27.67 8.32
C ASP A 181 -53.61 -28.76 9.01
N GLU A 182 -53.08 -29.37 10.08
CA GLU A 182 -53.82 -30.36 10.85
C GLU A 182 -54.96 -29.73 11.67
N ASN A 183 -54.79 -28.51 12.21
CA ASN A 183 -55.88 -27.78 12.86
C ASN A 183 -57.01 -27.42 11.87
N ASP A 184 -56.68 -26.94 10.69
CA ASP A 184 -57.65 -26.61 9.64
C ASP A 184 -58.38 -27.86 9.15
N ARG A 185 -57.68 -28.99 9.01
CA ARG A 185 -58.26 -30.30 8.72
C ARG A 185 -59.20 -30.79 9.82
N LEU A 186 -58.83 -30.63 11.09
CA LEU A 186 -59.69 -30.97 12.24
C LEU A 186 -60.93 -30.07 12.29
N LEU A 187 -60.78 -28.76 12.07
CA LEU A 187 -61.88 -27.81 11.97
C LEU A 187 -62.82 -28.13 10.81
N GLU A 188 -62.29 -28.50 9.63
CA GLU A 188 -63.10 -28.93 8.49
C GLU A 188 -63.86 -30.23 8.79
N GLY A 189 -63.22 -31.19 9.47
CA GLY A 189 -63.85 -32.41 9.96
C GLY A 189 -64.98 -32.15 10.95
N HIS A 190 -64.75 -31.30 11.95
CA HIS A 190 -65.78 -30.87 12.91
C HIS A 190 -66.93 -30.12 12.21
N MET A 191 -66.63 -29.25 11.25
CA MET A 191 -67.63 -28.54 10.45
C MET A 191 -68.50 -29.49 9.61
N LYS A 192 -67.92 -30.56 9.05
CA LYS A 192 -68.67 -31.61 8.35
C LYS A 192 -69.61 -32.35 9.30
N LEU A 193 -69.09 -32.82 10.44
CA LEU A 193 -69.87 -33.52 11.46
C LEU A 193 -71.01 -32.65 12.04
N ILE A 194 -70.78 -31.35 12.27
CA ILE A 194 -71.82 -30.42 12.74
C ILE A 194 -72.91 -30.25 11.67
N LYS A 195 -72.56 -30.17 10.38
CA LYS A 195 -73.53 -30.12 9.27
C LYS A 195 -74.35 -31.41 9.18
N GLU A 196 -73.70 -32.57 9.26
CA GLU A 196 -74.35 -33.88 9.25
C GLU A 196 -75.32 -34.02 10.43
N GLN A 197 -74.87 -33.70 11.65
CA GLN A 197 -75.70 -33.73 12.85
C GLN A 197 -76.87 -32.72 12.77
N ALA A 198 -76.67 -31.55 12.17
CA ALA A 198 -77.75 -30.58 11.94
C ALA A 198 -78.78 -31.12 10.93
N CYS A 199 -78.35 -31.75 9.84
CA CYS A 199 -79.22 -32.42 8.88
C CYS A 199 -79.99 -33.58 9.51
N GLU A 200 -79.34 -34.47 10.26
CA GLU A 200 -79.97 -35.60 10.96
C GLU A 200 -81.00 -35.10 11.99
N ASN A 201 -80.64 -34.11 12.81
CA ASN A 201 -81.56 -33.47 13.74
C ASN A 201 -82.77 -32.85 13.01
N ALA A 202 -82.56 -32.18 11.87
CA ALA A 202 -83.65 -31.60 11.08
C ALA A 202 -84.59 -32.69 10.52
N VAL A 203 -84.05 -33.78 9.96
CA VAL A 203 -84.83 -34.93 9.48
C VAL A 203 -85.65 -35.56 10.60
N ARG A 204 -85.11 -35.65 11.82
CA ARG A 204 -85.83 -36.17 13.00
C ARG A 204 -87.03 -35.31 13.41
N TYR A 205 -87.07 -34.02 13.05
CA TYR A 205 -88.20 -33.12 13.29
C TYR A 205 -89.20 -33.04 12.12
N LEU A 206 -88.98 -33.76 11.01
CA LEU A 206 -89.93 -33.83 9.90
C LEU A 206 -91.09 -34.79 10.18
N ASP A 207 -92.20 -34.58 9.46
CA ASP A 207 -93.35 -35.49 9.49
C ASP A 207 -93.00 -36.86 8.86
N LYS A 208 -93.61 -37.93 9.39
CA LYS A 208 -93.44 -39.32 8.94
C LYS A 208 -93.83 -39.59 7.46
N LYS A 209 -94.41 -38.61 6.75
CA LYS A 209 -94.56 -38.66 5.28
C LYS A 209 -93.27 -38.19 4.60
N SER A 210 -92.78 -37.02 4.98
CA SER A 210 -91.56 -36.42 4.43
C SER A 210 -90.30 -37.26 4.69
N CYS A 211 -90.19 -37.96 5.84
CA CYS A 211 -89.07 -38.89 6.06
C CYS A 211 -89.05 -40.02 5.03
N ARG A 212 -90.20 -40.61 4.70
CA ARG A 212 -90.31 -41.66 3.66
C ARG A 212 -90.00 -41.13 2.27
N GLU A 213 -90.44 -39.92 1.96
CA GLU A 213 -90.09 -39.26 0.70
C GLU A 213 -88.57 -39.03 0.57
N VAL A 214 -87.85 -38.78 1.69
CA VAL A 214 -86.38 -38.70 1.69
C VAL A 214 -85.74 -40.06 1.43
N GLU A 215 -86.15 -41.11 2.15
CA GLU A 215 -85.67 -42.49 1.99
C GLU A 215 -85.87 -43.00 0.55
N GLU A 216 -87.06 -42.80 -0.03
CA GLU A 216 -87.37 -43.17 -1.42
C GLU A 216 -86.49 -42.42 -2.43
N ASN A 217 -86.22 -41.14 -2.19
CA ASN A 217 -85.31 -40.34 -3.04
C ASN A 217 -83.84 -40.77 -2.94
N GLU A 218 -83.38 -41.27 -1.79
CA GLU A 218 -82.04 -41.83 -1.65
C GLU A 218 -81.91 -43.15 -2.41
N TRP A 219 -82.88 -44.05 -2.26
CA TRP A 219 -82.92 -45.32 -3.00
C TRP A 219 -82.92 -45.10 -4.53
N LEU A 220 -83.74 -44.16 -5.02
CA LEU A 220 -83.77 -43.81 -6.46
C LEU A 220 -82.42 -43.27 -6.97
N LYS A 221 -81.67 -42.52 -6.16
CA LYS A 221 -80.32 -42.03 -6.54
C LYS A 221 -79.32 -43.18 -6.66
N GLU A 222 -79.40 -44.20 -5.81
CA GLU A 222 -78.54 -45.38 -5.91
C GLU A 222 -78.87 -46.24 -7.13
N GLU A 223 -80.16 -46.41 -7.44
CA GLU A 223 -80.62 -47.11 -8.65
C GLU A 223 -80.12 -46.39 -9.92
N ILE A 224 -80.24 -45.05 -9.97
CA ILE A 224 -79.69 -44.24 -11.08
C ILE A 224 -78.17 -44.41 -11.22
N LYS A 225 -77.41 -44.44 -10.12
CA LYS A 225 -75.96 -44.70 -10.17
C LYS A 225 -75.63 -46.10 -10.71
N ARG A 226 -76.43 -47.12 -10.37
CA ARG A 226 -76.26 -48.48 -10.91
C ARG A 226 -76.52 -48.50 -12.42
N TYR A 227 -77.64 -47.95 -12.89
CA TYR A 227 -77.91 -47.84 -14.33
C TYR A 227 -76.88 -47.00 -15.10
N GLN A 228 -76.37 -45.91 -14.53
CA GLN A 228 -75.29 -45.13 -15.15
C GLN A 228 -74.01 -45.94 -15.33
N LYS A 229 -73.67 -46.81 -14.37
CA LYS A 229 -72.53 -47.73 -14.50
C LYS A 229 -72.81 -48.78 -15.57
N GLU A 230 -73.97 -49.43 -15.55
CA GLU A 230 -74.35 -50.43 -16.56
C GLU A 230 -74.32 -49.84 -17.98
N ILE A 231 -74.84 -48.63 -18.20
CA ILE A 231 -74.76 -47.92 -19.48
C ILE A 231 -73.30 -47.66 -19.89
N SER A 232 -72.42 -47.34 -18.94
CA SER A 232 -70.99 -47.11 -19.19
C SER A 232 -70.27 -48.41 -19.57
N ASP A 233 -70.54 -49.50 -18.86
CA ASP A 233 -69.98 -50.83 -19.10
C ASP A 233 -70.48 -51.41 -20.44
N LEU A 234 -71.78 -51.28 -20.75
CA LEU A 234 -72.35 -51.63 -22.06
C LEU A 234 -71.72 -50.82 -23.19
N LYS A 235 -71.54 -49.50 -23.00
CA LYS A 235 -70.91 -48.63 -24.00
C LYS A 235 -69.46 -49.05 -24.29
N ALA A 236 -68.68 -49.39 -23.25
CA ALA A 236 -67.34 -49.93 -23.42
C ALA A 236 -67.34 -51.27 -24.17
N SER A 237 -68.28 -52.17 -23.85
CA SER A 237 -68.42 -53.45 -24.56
C SER A 237 -68.84 -53.29 -26.02
N ILE A 238 -69.68 -52.30 -26.34
CA ILE A 238 -70.07 -51.98 -27.72
C ILE A 238 -68.85 -51.45 -28.49
N GLN A 239 -68.09 -50.52 -27.91
CA GLN A 239 -66.87 -49.98 -28.53
C GLN A 239 -65.83 -51.08 -28.81
N LEU A 240 -65.61 -52.00 -27.86
CA LEU A 240 -64.71 -53.14 -28.07
C LEU A 240 -65.20 -54.07 -29.19
N LEU A 241 -66.49 -54.36 -29.27
CA LEU A 241 -67.08 -55.13 -30.38
C LEU A 241 -67.00 -54.39 -31.72
N GLU A 242 -67.14 -53.06 -31.73
CA GLU A 242 -66.94 -52.24 -32.93
C GLU A 242 -65.48 -52.30 -33.39
N GLU A 243 -64.51 -52.19 -32.48
CA GLU A 243 -63.08 -52.33 -32.75
C GLU A 243 -62.72 -53.74 -33.27
N GLU A 244 -63.22 -54.81 -32.64
CA GLU A 244 -63.04 -56.20 -33.10
C GLU A 244 -63.66 -56.42 -34.50
N ASN A 245 -64.85 -55.90 -34.76
CA ASN A 245 -65.48 -55.99 -36.08
C ASN A 245 -64.67 -55.20 -37.14
N ILE A 246 -64.17 -54.01 -36.82
CA ILE A 246 -63.31 -53.24 -37.71
C ILE A 246 -62.01 -54.00 -37.99
N ALA A 247 -61.41 -54.62 -36.98
CA ALA A 247 -60.21 -55.44 -37.13
C ALA A 247 -60.46 -56.66 -38.04
N LEU A 248 -61.54 -57.40 -37.83
CA LEU A 248 -61.93 -58.56 -38.66
C LEU A 248 -62.25 -58.16 -40.11
N VAL A 249 -62.96 -57.03 -40.32
CA VAL A 249 -63.22 -56.49 -41.66
C VAL A 249 -61.92 -56.05 -42.33
N THR A 250 -60.99 -55.45 -41.58
CA THR A 250 -59.66 -55.06 -42.09
C THR A 250 -58.84 -56.29 -42.47
N GLU A 251 -58.80 -57.33 -41.63
CA GLU A 251 -58.15 -58.60 -41.96
C GLU A 251 -58.77 -59.25 -43.21
N GLN A 252 -60.11 -59.25 -43.33
CA GLN A 252 -60.78 -59.77 -44.52
C GLN A 252 -60.44 -58.98 -45.79
N ILE A 253 -60.32 -57.65 -45.68
CA ILE A 253 -59.83 -56.78 -46.77
C ILE A 253 -58.37 -57.12 -47.09
N ASP A 254 -57.49 -57.29 -46.11
CA ASP A 254 -56.09 -57.65 -46.31
C ASP A 254 -55.89 -59.05 -46.90
N VAL A 255 -56.75 -60.02 -46.57
CA VAL A 255 -56.79 -61.33 -47.22
C VAL A 255 -57.25 -61.19 -48.67
N ARG A 256 -58.31 -60.40 -48.95
CA ARG A 256 -58.75 -60.12 -50.33
C ARG A 256 -57.67 -59.40 -51.14
N LEU A 257 -56.98 -58.42 -50.55
CA LEU A 257 -55.85 -57.70 -51.17
C LEU A 257 -54.64 -58.61 -51.41
N ARG A 258 -54.32 -59.53 -50.48
CA ARG A 258 -53.30 -60.56 -50.68
C ARG A 258 -53.66 -61.51 -51.81
N ASN A 259 -54.91 -61.94 -51.93
CA ASN A 259 -55.39 -62.77 -53.04
C ASN A 259 -55.43 -62.01 -54.38
N LEU A 260 -55.64 -60.69 -54.35
CA LEU A 260 -55.59 -59.81 -55.52
C LEU A 260 -54.15 -59.46 -55.97
N LYS A 261 -53.13 -59.53 -55.09
CA LYS A 261 -51.73 -59.19 -55.46
C LYS A 261 -51.18 -60.07 -56.60
N PRO A 262 -51.26 -61.42 -56.57
CA PRO A 262 -50.85 -62.27 -57.69
C PRO A 262 -51.55 -61.92 -59.00
N HIS A 263 -52.86 -61.64 -58.96
CA HIS A 263 -53.62 -61.27 -60.15
C HIS A 263 -53.33 -59.85 -60.64
N ARG A 264 -53.05 -58.87 -59.76
CA ARG A 264 -52.65 -57.52 -60.18
C ARG A 264 -51.30 -57.50 -60.90
N HIS A 265 -50.34 -58.34 -60.49
CA HIS A 265 -49.08 -58.48 -61.22
C HIS A 265 -49.27 -59.13 -62.61
N LEU A 266 -50.25 -60.03 -62.77
CA LEU A 266 -50.62 -60.56 -64.08
C LEU A 266 -51.38 -59.53 -64.95
N LEU A 267 -52.31 -58.78 -64.33
CA LEU A 267 -53.17 -57.81 -65.02
C LEU A 267 -52.43 -56.53 -65.44
N LEU A 268 -51.45 -56.03 -64.67
CA LEU A 268 -50.59 -54.93 -65.12
C LEU A 268 -49.69 -55.31 -66.30
N THR A 269 -49.45 -56.62 -66.54
CA THR A 269 -48.65 -57.11 -67.67
C THR A 269 -49.50 -57.49 -68.89
N GLN A 270 -50.81 -57.73 -68.74
CA GLN A 270 -51.73 -57.96 -69.86
C GLN A 270 -52.52 -56.72 -70.30
N ALA A 271 -52.77 -55.75 -69.43
CA ALA A 271 -53.52 -54.53 -69.77
C ALA A 271 -52.66 -53.43 -70.43
N ALA A 272 -51.49 -53.78 -70.99
CA ALA A 272 -50.65 -52.90 -71.80
C ALA A 272 -51.20 -52.76 -73.24
N GLY A 273 -52.51 -52.53 -73.37
CA GLY A 273 -53.19 -52.38 -74.65
C GLY A 273 -54.66 -51.96 -74.51
N TRP A 274 -54.95 -50.76 -75.03
CA TRP A 274 -56.28 -50.25 -75.45
C TRP A 274 -57.15 -49.79 -74.24
N GLN A 275 -57.58 -48.52 -74.04
CA GLN A 275 -58.03 -47.44 -74.95
C GLN A 275 -59.15 -47.88 -75.91
N ASP A 276 -60.31 -47.22 -76.02
CA ASP A 276 -60.81 -45.95 -75.46
C ASP A 276 -62.38 -45.94 -75.44
N GLU A 277 -63.00 -44.87 -74.93
CA GLU A 277 -64.42 -44.42 -75.12
C GLU A 277 -65.57 -45.41 -74.80
N PHE A 278 -66.25 -45.31 -73.64
CA PHE A 278 -67.40 -44.42 -73.30
C PHE A 278 -68.70 -44.62 -74.12
N PRO A 279 -69.85 -44.74 -73.43
CA PRO A 279 -70.76 -43.58 -73.38
C PRO A 279 -71.02 -43.02 -71.97
N LYS A 280 -71.36 -41.73 -72.01
CA LYS A 280 -71.78 -40.81 -70.93
C LYS A 280 -73.15 -41.19 -70.34
N ASP A 281 -73.28 -41.01 -69.03
CA ASP A 281 -74.11 -39.97 -68.37
C ASP A 281 -73.90 -40.15 -66.85
N GLU A 282 -73.37 -39.19 -66.08
CA GLU A 282 -73.92 -37.86 -65.79
C GLU A 282 -75.37 -37.89 -65.27
N MET A 283 -75.52 -38.46 -64.07
CA MET A 283 -76.38 -37.84 -63.04
C MET A 283 -75.50 -37.27 -61.92
N ASN A 284 -74.77 -36.22 -62.27
CA ASN A 284 -74.45 -35.19 -61.28
C ASN A 284 -75.74 -34.40 -60.98
N GLU A 285 -75.73 -33.69 -59.84
CA GLU A 285 -76.17 -32.29 -59.70
C GLU A 285 -77.46 -31.81 -60.43
N ALA A 286 -78.42 -31.17 -59.76
CA ALA A 286 -78.48 -30.72 -58.37
C ALA A 286 -79.91 -30.25 -58.01
N GLU A 287 -80.00 -29.52 -56.90
CA GLU A 287 -80.92 -28.39 -56.74
C GLU A 287 -82.44 -28.68 -56.87
N ASN A 288 -83.04 -28.97 -55.72
CA ASN A 288 -83.84 -27.90 -55.12
C ASN A 288 -83.11 -27.36 -53.88
N ARG A 289 -82.30 -26.32 -54.12
CA ARG A 289 -81.75 -25.41 -53.12
C ARG A 289 -82.70 -24.21 -53.01
N GLU A 290 -82.43 -23.36 -52.03
CA GLU A 290 -82.83 -21.95 -52.01
C GLU A 290 -84.29 -21.63 -51.66
N ASN A 291 -84.47 -21.22 -50.39
CA ASN A 291 -85.27 -20.09 -49.90
C ASN A 291 -85.18 -20.18 -48.35
N ALA A 292 -84.20 -19.58 -47.66
CA ALA A 292 -83.78 -18.17 -47.62
C ALA A 292 -84.82 -17.24 -46.96
N ALA A 293 -84.30 -16.30 -46.14
CA ALA A 293 -85.01 -15.34 -45.27
C ALA A 293 -85.78 -15.98 -44.08
N LYS A 294 -85.64 -15.58 -42.81
CA LYS A 294 -85.49 -14.25 -42.17
C LYS A 294 -86.68 -13.29 -42.39
N THR A 295 -87.64 -13.35 -41.48
CA THR A 295 -88.31 -12.22 -40.81
C THR A 295 -88.74 -12.80 -39.44
N ASP A 296 -88.32 -12.37 -38.26
CA ASP A 296 -87.80 -11.09 -37.74
C ASP A 296 -88.90 -10.00 -37.62
N GLY A 297 -89.21 -9.63 -36.36
CA GLY A 297 -90.27 -8.69 -35.95
C GLY A 297 -91.71 -9.20 -36.12
N ASP A 298 -92.72 -8.76 -35.37
CA ASP A 298 -92.87 -7.99 -34.10
C ASP A 298 -94.35 -8.27 -33.69
N GLU A 299 -94.87 -8.25 -32.46
CA GLU A 299 -94.72 -7.38 -31.28
C GLU A 299 -94.79 -8.29 -30.02
N SER A 300 -94.31 -8.00 -28.80
CA SER A 300 -94.02 -6.76 -28.07
C SER A 300 -93.18 -7.17 -26.82
N LEU A 301 -92.14 -6.46 -26.32
CA LEU A 301 -91.44 -5.23 -26.70
C LEU A 301 -90.04 -5.21 -26.04
N ARG A 302 -89.00 -4.74 -26.76
CA ARG A 302 -87.77 -4.00 -26.29
C ARG A 302 -86.81 -4.67 -25.26
N SER A 303 -85.48 -4.49 -25.33
CA SER A 303 -84.56 -3.86 -26.31
C SER A 303 -83.11 -4.33 -26.09
N ALA A 304 -82.27 -4.22 -27.13
CA ALA A 304 -80.83 -4.55 -27.18
C ALA A 304 -79.94 -3.56 -26.34
N THR A 305 -78.60 -3.67 -26.20
CA THR A 305 -77.53 -4.06 -27.18
C THR A 305 -76.18 -4.41 -26.51
N VAL A 306 -75.25 -4.99 -27.28
CA VAL A 306 -73.91 -5.55 -26.92
C VAL A 306 -72.86 -4.91 -27.85
N PRO A 307 -71.64 -4.45 -27.42
CA PRO A 307 -70.54 -5.34 -26.98
C PRO A 307 -69.54 -4.78 -25.92
N CYS A 308 -68.48 -5.56 -25.65
CA CYS A 308 -67.35 -5.30 -24.75
C CYS A 308 -66.47 -4.08 -25.07
N GLN A 309 -66.09 -3.29 -24.06
CA GLN A 309 -64.71 -3.26 -23.50
C GLN A 309 -64.54 -2.28 -22.32
N LYS A 310 -63.77 -2.72 -21.30
CA LYS A 310 -62.87 -1.96 -20.40
C LYS A 310 -63.35 -0.73 -19.58
N ASN A 311 -62.77 -0.68 -18.38
CA ASN A 311 -62.49 0.48 -17.50
C ASN A 311 -63.53 0.95 -16.48
N LYS A 312 -63.20 0.62 -15.21
CA LYS A 312 -63.06 1.53 -14.05
C LYS A 312 -64.10 2.64 -13.83
N ALA A 313 -64.92 2.38 -12.80
CA ALA A 313 -64.90 3.07 -11.50
C ALA A 313 -65.85 4.26 -11.22
N PHE A 314 -66.27 4.30 -9.93
CA PHE A 314 -66.91 5.41 -9.19
C PHE A 314 -68.33 5.84 -9.65
N ALA A 315 -69.26 6.28 -8.79
CA ALA A 315 -69.37 6.27 -7.32
C ALA A 315 -70.80 6.64 -6.86
N LYS A 316 -71.10 6.46 -5.55
CA LYS A 316 -71.96 7.33 -4.70
C LYS A 316 -73.48 7.38 -5.05
N ILE A 317 -74.38 6.87 -4.20
CA ILE A 317 -75.29 7.59 -3.27
C ILE A 317 -76.29 6.52 -2.72
N GLN A 318 -76.92 6.61 -1.53
CA GLN A 318 -76.50 6.97 -0.16
C GLN A 318 -77.68 6.63 0.80
N SER A 319 -77.44 6.26 2.06
CA SER A 319 -78.45 6.32 3.14
C SER A 319 -77.76 6.52 4.49
N GLU A 320 -78.24 7.47 5.28
CA GLU A 320 -77.86 7.74 6.67
C GLU A 320 -78.50 6.66 7.59
N THR A 321 -78.10 6.40 8.84
CA THR A 321 -77.77 7.33 9.93
C THR A 321 -76.93 6.65 11.04
N GLU A 322 -76.17 7.47 11.76
CA GLU A 322 -75.45 7.30 13.04
C GLU A 322 -75.80 6.07 13.94
N ASN A 323 -74.80 5.32 14.40
CA ASN A 323 -74.18 5.54 15.73
C ASN A 323 -73.04 4.55 16.11
N GLU A 324 -72.14 5.05 16.97
CA GLU A 324 -71.22 4.37 17.89
C GLU A 324 -70.06 3.46 17.38
N LYS A 325 -68.88 3.68 17.99
CA LYS A 325 -67.56 3.03 17.79
C LYS A 325 -67.59 1.49 17.99
N PRO A 326 -66.65 0.73 17.38
CA PRO A 326 -65.32 0.56 18.00
C PRO A 326 -64.14 1.09 17.17
N GLU A 327 -62.95 0.98 17.75
CA GLU A 327 -61.67 1.47 17.24
C GLU A 327 -61.17 0.66 16.04
N ASP A 328 -60.65 1.36 15.03
CA ASP A 328 -59.64 0.83 14.13
C ASP A 328 -58.66 1.99 13.83
N SER A 329 -57.40 1.81 14.22
CA SER A 329 -56.40 2.89 14.31
C SER A 329 -55.03 2.39 13.87
N ASP A 330 -54.96 1.80 12.69
CA ASP A 330 -53.69 1.49 12.03
C ASP A 330 -53.09 2.76 11.43
N GLU A 331 -52.43 3.55 12.28
CA GLU A 331 -51.59 4.67 11.88
C GLU A 331 -50.35 4.16 11.13
N GLU A 332 -50.34 4.44 9.83
CA GLU A 332 -49.23 4.26 8.88
C GLU A 332 -47.99 5.07 9.29
N LEU A 333 -47.26 4.67 10.35
CA LEU A 333 -46.20 5.54 10.92
C LEU A 333 -45.01 4.89 11.68
N TRP A 334 -44.59 3.66 11.35
CA TRP A 334 -43.27 3.13 11.80
C TRP A 334 -42.36 2.66 10.66
N GLY A 335 -41.93 3.64 9.85
CA GLY A 335 -40.87 3.52 8.85
C GLY A 335 -39.76 4.58 9.00
N LYS A 336 -39.57 5.14 10.20
CA LYS A 336 -38.54 6.17 10.47
C LYS A 336 -37.20 5.51 10.80
N SER A 337 -36.36 5.34 9.78
CA SER A 337 -34.94 5.06 9.96
C SER A 337 -34.25 6.25 10.67
N PHE A 338 -33.71 5.99 11.86
CA PHE A 338 -32.81 6.94 12.52
C PHE A 338 -31.42 6.87 11.89
N THR A 339 -31.14 7.77 10.93
CA THR A 339 -29.78 8.12 10.52
C THR A 339 -29.60 9.64 10.56
N PRO A 340 -29.26 10.23 11.72
CA PRO A 340 -28.74 11.58 11.74
C PRO A 340 -27.30 11.60 11.21
N THR A 341 -26.92 12.72 10.58
CA THR A 341 -25.51 13.13 10.36
C THR A 341 -24.70 12.39 9.27
N LEU A 342 -25.10 12.55 8.00
CA LEU A 342 -24.15 12.47 6.86
C LEU A 342 -24.19 13.71 5.94
N ASP A 343 -25.31 14.44 5.87
CA ASP A 343 -25.50 15.55 4.94
C ASP A 343 -24.69 16.82 5.30
N SER A 344 -24.29 16.98 6.57
CA SER A 344 -23.47 18.13 7.00
C SER A 344 -22.02 18.06 6.52
N LEU A 345 -21.48 16.87 6.24
CA LEU A 345 -20.07 16.71 5.82
C LEU A 345 -19.85 17.06 4.34
N LEU A 346 -20.88 16.87 3.49
CA LEU A 346 -20.80 17.17 2.06
C LEU A 346 -20.97 18.66 1.72
N TYR A 347 -21.28 19.50 2.71
CA TYR A 347 -21.46 20.94 2.51
C TYR A 347 -20.19 21.77 2.78
N GLU A 348 -19.27 21.28 3.60
CA GLU A 348 -17.97 21.97 3.85
C GLU A 348 -16.98 21.76 2.69
N ASP A 349 -16.94 20.58 2.09
CA ASP A 349 -15.98 20.19 1.05
C ASP A 349 -16.10 21.03 -0.25
N LYS A 350 -17.32 21.52 -0.53
CA LYS A 350 -17.59 22.44 -1.66
C LYS A 350 -17.01 23.84 -1.47
N LYS A 351 -16.70 24.27 -0.24
CA LYS A 351 -16.03 25.58 -0.01
C LYS A 351 -14.52 25.49 -0.21
N VAL A 352 -13.88 24.44 0.30
CA VAL A 352 -12.42 24.21 0.12
C VAL A 352 -12.05 24.16 -1.37
N SER A 353 -12.93 23.57 -2.18
CA SER A 353 -12.77 23.46 -3.64
C SER A 353 -12.75 24.79 -4.41
N GLN A 354 -13.23 25.91 -3.84
CA GLN A 354 -13.22 27.22 -4.52
C GLN A 354 -11.99 28.08 -4.24
N ASP A 355 -11.29 27.87 -3.12
CA ASP A 355 -10.14 28.71 -2.75
C ASP A 355 -8.85 28.31 -3.51
N TYR A 356 -8.76 27.07 -4.02
CA TYR A 356 -7.65 26.62 -4.88
C TYR A 356 -7.60 27.28 -6.26
N LEU A 357 -8.67 27.96 -6.71
CA LEU A 357 -8.76 28.59 -8.04
C LEU A 357 -8.30 30.06 -8.08
N LYS A 358 -7.77 30.62 -6.99
CA LYS A 358 -7.37 32.04 -6.87
C LYS A 358 -5.87 32.31 -6.80
N LEU A 359 -5.01 31.32 -7.07
CA LEU A 359 -3.56 31.49 -7.04
C LEU A 359 -3.02 31.89 -8.43
N VAL A 360 -2.59 33.14 -8.51
CA VAL A 360 -1.90 33.78 -9.66
C VAL A 360 -0.43 33.29 -9.71
N PRO A 361 0.25 33.29 -10.88
CA PRO A 361 1.59 32.70 -11.02
C PRO A 361 2.66 33.23 -10.07
N LEU A 362 3.63 32.34 -9.83
CA LEU A 362 4.55 32.35 -8.70
C LEU A 362 5.79 33.23 -8.93
N GLU A 363 5.77 34.50 -8.51
CA GLU A 363 6.98 35.33 -8.38
C GLU A 363 7.12 35.97 -6.99
N THR A 364 8.30 35.74 -6.41
CA THR A 364 8.98 36.54 -5.36
C THR A 364 8.13 37.18 -4.25
N ASN A 365 7.96 36.47 -3.13
CA ASN A 365 7.79 37.12 -1.82
C ASN A 365 8.48 36.33 -0.69
N LEU A 366 9.17 37.06 0.20
CA LEU A 366 9.98 36.52 1.29
C LEU A 366 9.12 35.86 2.39
N MET A 367 9.66 34.82 3.02
CA MET A 367 8.99 34.13 4.14
C MET A 367 8.95 35.01 5.40
N CYS A 368 7.80 35.61 5.69
CA CYS A 368 7.49 36.15 7.00
C CYS A 368 6.75 35.09 7.84
N VAL A 369 7.45 34.45 8.78
CA VAL A 369 6.83 33.53 9.74
C VAL A 369 6.28 34.32 10.93
N VAL A 370 4.96 34.47 11.00
CA VAL A 370 4.28 35.02 12.18
C VAL A 370 3.84 33.86 13.07
N GLY A 371 4.59 33.61 14.14
CA GLY A 371 4.23 32.61 15.15
C GLY A 371 3.03 33.04 15.99
N ARG A 372 1.98 32.22 16.04
CA ARG A 372 0.85 32.38 16.99
C ARG A 372 1.00 31.35 18.11
N ALA A 373 1.18 31.82 19.34
CA ALA A 373 1.21 30.94 20.52
C ALA A 373 -0.19 30.35 20.80
N MET A 374 -0.23 29.07 21.17
CA MET A 374 -1.44 28.33 21.57
C MET A 374 -1.25 27.83 23.02
N PRO A 375 -2.23 28.01 23.93
CA PRO A 375 -2.12 27.53 25.30
C PRO A 375 -2.25 26.00 25.38
N ILE A 376 -1.32 25.34 26.06
CA ILE A 376 -1.26 23.87 26.20
C ILE A 376 -1.84 23.41 27.55
N HIS A 377 -2.99 23.96 27.94
CA HIS A 377 -3.88 23.32 28.92
C HIS A 377 -5.29 23.93 28.87
N LYS A 378 -6.31 23.10 29.10
CA LYS A 378 -7.59 23.53 29.64
C LYS A 378 -7.63 23.03 31.08
N GLU A 379 -7.87 23.92 32.03
CA GLU A 379 -8.13 23.52 33.41
C GLU A 379 -9.47 22.78 33.49
N PRO A 380 -9.58 21.68 34.27
CA PRO A 380 -10.84 21.00 34.48
C PRO A 380 -11.73 21.79 35.43
N GLU A 381 -13.01 21.87 35.09
CA GLU A 381 -14.06 22.55 35.85
C GLU A 381 -14.29 21.87 37.21
N GLU A 382 -14.25 22.63 38.31
CA GLU A 382 -14.43 22.10 39.67
C GLU A 382 -15.87 21.59 39.90
N MET A 383 -16.00 20.35 40.36
CA MET A 383 -17.25 19.81 40.90
C MET A 383 -16.98 19.12 42.24
N ALA A 384 -17.82 19.43 43.23
CA ALA A 384 -17.51 19.19 44.63
C ALA A 384 -17.88 17.78 45.13
N GLY A 385 -16.89 17.11 45.73
CA GLY A 385 -17.03 16.48 47.05
C GLY A 385 -17.74 15.13 47.17
N ARG A 386 -16.96 14.09 47.50
CA ARG A 386 -17.25 13.26 48.68
C ARG A 386 -15.99 12.61 49.27
N SER A 387 -15.90 12.63 50.58
CA SER A 387 -14.85 12.00 51.40
C SER A 387 -15.02 10.49 51.51
N HIS A 388 -13.91 9.74 51.66
CA HIS A 388 -13.50 9.12 52.93
C HIS A 388 -12.21 8.28 52.79
N THR A 389 -11.28 8.49 53.74
CA THR A 389 -10.39 7.54 54.46
C THR A 389 -10.32 6.06 53.99
N GLU A 390 -9.19 5.34 54.04
CA GLU A 390 -7.90 5.53 54.76
C GLU A 390 -6.79 4.59 54.20
N ASP A 391 -5.53 4.94 54.46
CA ASP A 391 -4.29 4.12 54.60
C ASP A 391 -4.03 2.81 53.82
N GLY A 392 -2.81 2.69 53.26
CA GLY A 392 -2.27 1.41 52.79
C GLY A 392 -0.97 1.50 51.96
N ILE A 393 0.19 1.47 52.62
CA ILE A 393 1.52 1.51 51.98
C ILE A 393 1.86 0.15 51.34
N ALA A 394 2.28 0.15 50.05
CA ALA A 394 3.46 -0.55 49.52
C ALA A 394 3.37 -0.87 48.00
N GLY A 395 4.51 -0.81 47.31
CA GLY A 395 4.74 -1.60 46.08
C GLY A 395 4.05 -1.11 44.80
N LYS A 396 4.63 -0.11 44.12
CA LYS A 396 4.43 0.04 42.67
C LYS A 396 5.09 -1.13 41.94
N SER A 397 4.39 -2.25 41.79
CA SER A 397 4.83 -3.33 40.92
C SER A 397 4.75 -2.85 39.47
N ASP A 398 5.88 -2.86 38.78
CA ASP A 398 5.99 -2.48 37.39
C ASP A 398 5.07 -3.36 36.51
N ARG A 399 4.14 -2.75 35.76
CA ARG A 399 3.06 -3.46 35.04
C ARG A 399 3.45 -3.84 33.61
N HIS A 400 4.68 -4.29 33.43
CA HIS A 400 5.19 -4.76 32.13
C HIS A 400 5.15 -6.28 32.08
N ILE A 401 4.14 -6.83 31.39
CA ILE A 401 4.00 -8.28 31.16
C ILE A 401 5.14 -8.73 30.25
N THR A 402 6.18 -9.33 30.83
CA THR A 402 7.33 -9.83 30.08
C THR A 402 7.01 -11.16 29.42
N ALA A 403 7.60 -11.45 28.26
CA ALA A 403 7.39 -12.72 27.53
C ALA A 403 7.66 -13.98 28.39
N GLN A 404 8.61 -13.90 29.34
CA GLN A 404 8.88 -14.97 30.30
C GLN A 404 7.68 -15.31 31.21
N MET A 405 6.85 -14.33 31.58
CA MET A 405 5.64 -14.55 32.38
C MET A 405 4.58 -15.31 31.59
N ILE A 406 4.44 -15.00 30.30
CA ILE A 406 3.54 -15.70 29.37
C ILE A 406 4.03 -17.15 29.14
N GLN A 407 5.35 -17.34 29.09
CA GLN A 407 5.98 -18.66 28.96
C GLN A 407 5.86 -19.52 30.25
N ALA A 408 5.78 -18.90 31.42
CA ALA A 408 5.49 -19.60 32.68
C ALA A 408 4.03 -20.10 32.71
N LEU A 409 3.06 -19.23 32.40
CA LEU A 409 1.62 -19.56 32.38
C LEU A 409 1.23 -20.63 31.35
N SER A 410 2.07 -20.89 30.35
CA SER A 410 1.88 -21.95 29.36
C SER A 410 2.53 -23.28 29.76
N LYS A 411 3.47 -23.30 30.71
CA LYS A 411 4.03 -24.54 31.29
C LYS A 411 3.12 -25.16 32.35
N ASP A 412 2.46 -24.35 33.18
CA ASP A 412 1.55 -24.86 34.21
C ASP A 412 0.29 -25.55 33.64
N LYS A 413 -0.03 -25.31 32.35
CA LYS A 413 -1.10 -26.01 31.63
C LYS A 413 -0.72 -27.40 31.09
N LEU A 414 0.54 -27.82 31.23
CA LEU A 414 1.04 -29.14 30.83
C LEU A 414 1.34 -30.06 32.03
N ALA A 415 0.97 -29.65 33.24
CA ALA A 415 1.27 -30.35 34.50
C ALA A 415 0.01 -30.78 35.30
N ASN A 416 -1.18 -30.75 34.69
CA ASN A 416 -2.45 -31.29 35.21
C ASN A 416 -3.04 -32.30 34.21
#